data_AF-A0A101IY36-F1
#
_entry.id   AF-A0A101IY36-F1
#
_cell.length_a   1.000
_cell.length_b   1.000
_cell.length_c   1.000
_cell.angle_alpha   90.00
_cell.angle_beta   90.00
_cell.angle_gamma   90.00
#
_symmetry.space_group_name_H-M   'P 1'
#
loop_
_entity.id
_entity.type
_entity.pdbx_description
1 polymer ?
#
loop_
_entity_poly.entity_id
_entity_poly.type
_entity_poly.pdbx_seq_one_letter_code
_entity_poly.pdbx_strand_id
1 'polypeptide(L)'
;PGHPASAFVVLVAVVDHLLAAMRQTTVSRRTIRARLTQNIPSARGREDYVRVSTREGEATPVFGKSGLLNTLVQSEGLVRVPASSEGFEVGEEVEVILW
;
A
#
# COMPACT_ATOMS: atom_id res chain seq x y z
N PRO A 1 -5.52 -18.37 2.78
CA PRO A 1 -4.36 -17.49 2.52
C PRO A 1 -3.04 -18.24 2.77
N GLY A 2 -2.31 -18.60 1.71
CA GLY A 2 -1.01 -19.30 1.80
C GLY A 2 0.18 -18.50 1.25
N HIS A 3 -0.05 -17.27 0.77
CA HIS A 3 0.97 -16.43 0.16
C HIS A 3 1.38 -15.28 1.09
N PRO A 4 2.68 -15.12 1.41
CA PRO A 4 3.17 -14.15 2.41
C PRO A 4 2.77 -12.69 2.15
N ALA A 5 2.73 -12.25 0.89
CA ALA A 5 2.38 -10.88 0.54
C ALA A 5 0.90 -10.54 0.85
N SER A 6 -0.02 -11.46 0.58
CA SER A 6 -1.44 -11.27 0.93
C SER A 6 -1.65 -11.29 2.44
N ALA A 7 -0.92 -12.16 3.17
CA ALA A 7 -0.98 -12.19 4.63
C ALA A 7 -0.49 -10.87 5.25
N PHE A 8 0.54 -10.25 4.68
CA PHE A 8 1.07 -8.97 5.16
C PHE A 8 0.11 -7.80 4.89
N VAL A 9 -0.54 -7.75 3.73
CA VAL A 9 -1.58 -6.73 3.48
C VAL A 9 -2.75 -6.90 4.46
N VAL A 10 -3.17 -8.14 4.75
CA VAL A 10 -4.22 -8.39 5.76
C VAL A 10 -3.76 -7.98 7.16
N LEU A 11 -2.50 -8.22 7.52
CA LEU A 11 -1.92 -7.73 8.77
C LEU A 11 -2.05 -6.20 8.87
N VAL A 12 -1.55 -5.47 7.86
CA VAL A 12 -1.59 -4.00 7.85
C VAL A 12 -3.04 -3.48 7.84
N ALA A 13 -3.93 -4.06 7.04
CA ALA A 13 -5.30 -3.58 6.90
C ALA A 13 -6.19 -3.91 8.11
N VAL A 14 -6.00 -5.07 8.76
CA VAL A 14 -6.93 -5.58 9.78
C VAL A 14 -6.30 -5.60 11.18
N VAL A 15 -5.07 -6.08 11.31
CA VAL A 15 -4.45 -6.33 12.63
C VAL A 15 -4.05 -5.04 13.32
N ASP A 16 -3.62 -4.02 12.57
CA ASP A 16 -3.34 -2.69 13.14
C ASP A 16 -4.58 -2.09 13.84
N HIS A 17 -5.75 -2.18 13.18
CA HIS A 17 -7.01 -1.67 13.73
C HIS A 17 -7.43 -2.47 14.97
N LEU A 18 -7.23 -3.79 14.95
CA LEU A 18 -7.51 -4.65 16.11
C LEU A 18 -6.61 -4.29 17.31
N LEU A 19 -5.30 -4.13 17.09
CA LEU A 19 -4.36 -3.78 18.14
C LEU A 19 -4.63 -2.39 18.73
N ALA A 20 -4.96 -1.42 17.88
CA ALA A 20 -5.33 -0.08 18.31
C ALA A 20 -6.60 -0.11 19.19
N ALA A 21 -7.63 -0.84 18.76
CA ALA A 21 -8.85 -1.02 19.53
C ALA A 21 -8.60 -1.69 20.90
N MET A 22 -7.77 -2.74 20.93
CA MET A 22 -7.40 -3.43 22.18
C MET A 22 -6.62 -2.52 23.15
N ARG A 23 -5.80 -1.61 22.63
CA ARG A 23 -5.01 -0.66 23.42
C ARG A 23 -5.75 0.63 23.74
N GLN A 24 -6.97 0.82 23.25
CA GLN A 24 -7.71 2.08 23.32
C GLN A 24 -6.92 3.26 22.71
N THR A 25 -6.17 2.99 21.65
CA THR A 25 -5.41 3.99 20.90
C THR A 25 -5.97 4.12 19.49
N THR A 26 -5.51 5.13 18.74
CA THR A 26 -5.79 5.24 17.31
C THR A 26 -4.71 4.51 16.50
N VAL A 27 -5.07 4.07 15.29
CA VAL A 27 -4.09 3.55 14.34
C VAL A 27 -3.20 4.71 13.91
N SER A 28 -1.91 4.63 14.22
CA SER A 28 -0.90 5.58 13.77
C SER A 28 0.02 4.85 12.80
N ARG A 29 -0.09 5.18 11.51
CA ARG A 29 0.83 4.69 10.48
C ARG A 29 1.82 5.78 10.14
N ARG A 30 3.08 5.40 9.91
CA ARG A 30 4.06 6.32 9.32
C ARG A 30 3.70 6.50 7.86
N THR A 31 3.24 7.69 7.50
CA THR A 31 2.95 8.05 6.12
C THR A 31 3.91 9.11 5.62
N ILE A 32 4.23 9.04 4.33
CA ILE A 32 4.92 10.11 3.61
C ILE A 32 4.11 10.49 2.38
N ARG A 33 4.26 11.73 1.93
CA ARG A 33 3.77 12.15 0.62
C ARG A 33 4.86 11.93 -0.41
N ALA A 34 4.49 11.33 -1.53
CA ALA A 34 5.41 11.07 -2.63
C ALA A 34 4.70 11.21 -3.97
N ARG A 35 5.45 11.58 -5.00
CA ARG A 35 4.94 11.70 -6.35
C ARG A 35 5.02 10.37 -7.09
N LEU A 36 3.93 9.93 -7.70
CA LEU A 36 3.93 8.69 -8.48
C LEU A 36 4.80 8.79 -9.73
N THR A 37 5.62 7.77 -9.96
CA THR A 37 6.44 7.65 -11.18
C THR A 37 5.76 6.86 -12.30
N GLN A 38 4.69 6.12 -11.97
CA GLN A 38 3.91 5.32 -12.91
C GLN A 38 2.43 5.27 -12.49
N ASN A 39 1.56 5.03 -13.45
CA ASN A 39 0.13 4.89 -13.22
C ASN A 39 -0.16 3.67 -12.33
N ILE A 40 -1.14 3.81 -11.44
CA ILE A 40 -1.70 2.72 -10.66
C ILE A 40 -3.15 2.50 -11.14
N PRO A 41 -3.43 1.50 -11.98
CA PRO A 41 -4.80 1.18 -12.34
C PRO A 41 -5.49 0.42 -11.19
N SER A 42 -6.76 0.71 -10.95
CA SER A 42 -7.61 0.05 -9.96
C SER A 42 -8.98 -0.29 -10.53
N ALA A 43 -9.56 -1.40 -10.07
CA ALA A 43 -10.90 -1.79 -10.48
C ALA A 43 -11.95 -1.16 -9.57
N ARG A 44 -12.97 -0.52 -10.16
CA ARG A 44 -14.06 0.09 -9.39
C ARG A 44 -14.76 -0.94 -8.50
N GLY A 45 -15.03 -0.56 -7.24
CA GLY A 45 -15.64 -1.43 -6.25
C GLY A 45 -14.65 -2.31 -5.47
N ARG A 46 -13.34 -2.21 -5.73
CA ARG A 46 -12.29 -2.89 -4.98
C ARG A 46 -11.31 -1.88 -4.40
N GLU A 47 -11.03 -2.00 -3.09
CA GLU A 47 -9.92 -1.27 -2.49
C GLU A 47 -8.62 -2.03 -2.78
N ASP A 48 -7.67 -1.34 -3.41
CA ASP A 48 -6.38 -1.91 -3.81
C ASP A 48 -5.25 -1.34 -2.95
N TYR A 49 -4.38 -2.23 -2.48
CA TYR A 49 -3.15 -1.87 -1.77
C TYR A 49 -1.97 -2.20 -2.67
N VAL A 50 -1.39 -1.15 -3.25
CA VAL A 50 -0.33 -1.27 -4.24
C VAL A 50 1.00 -0.98 -3.59
N ARG A 51 1.93 -1.93 -3.73
CA ARG A 51 3.26 -1.82 -3.14
C ARG A 51 4.10 -0.84 -3.93
N VAL A 52 4.87 -0.02 -3.22
CA VAL A 52 5.73 0.99 -3.83
C VAL A 52 7.12 0.96 -3.20
N SER A 53 8.14 1.22 -4.01
CA SER A 53 9.45 1.65 -3.52
C SER A 53 9.47 3.18 -3.48
N THR A 54 10.17 3.74 -2.50
CA THR A 54 10.26 5.20 -2.36
C THR A 54 11.69 5.66 -2.56
N ARG A 55 11.89 6.76 -3.29
CA ARG A 55 13.21 7.34 -3.48
C ARG A 55 13.08 8.83 -3.74
N GLU A 56 13.78 9.64 -2.96
CA GLU A 56 13.89 11.09 -3.19
C GLU A 56 12.53 11.81 -3.36
N GLY A 57 11.50 11.38 -2.61
CA GLY A 57 10.15 11.95 -2.68
C GLY A 57 9.27 11.40 -3.82
N GLU A 58 9.75 10.40 -4.55
CA GLU A 58 8.97 9.68 -5.56
C GLU A 58 8.56 8.29 -5.09
N ALA A 59 7.39 7.83 -5.54
CA ALA A 59 6.85 6.50 -5.27
C ALA A 59 6.71 5.73 -6.58
N THR A 60 7.40 4.59 -6.67
CA THR A 60 7.37 3.72 -7.86
C THR A 60 6.59 2.44 -7.55
N PRO A 61 5.47 2.16 -8.24
CA PRO A 61 4.75 0.90 -8.10
C PRO A 61 5.63 -0.33 -8.37
N VAL A 62 5.61 -1.29 -7.45
CA VAL A 62 6.29 -2.58 -7.57
C VAL A 62 5.27 -3.61 -8.05
N PHE A 63 5.17 -3.74 -9.37
CA PHE A 63 4.30 -4.73 -10.01
C PHE A 63 4.94 -6.12 -9.98
N GLY A 64 4.10 -7.13 -9.74
CA GLY A 64 4.50 -8.54 -9.82
C GLY A 64 3.39 -9.44 -9.29
N LYS A 65 3.49 -10.75 -9.57
CA LYS A 65 2.49 -11.72 -9.09
C LYS A 65 2.41 -11.66 -7.57
N SER A 66 1.19 -11.61 -7.04
CA SER A 66 0.85 -11.44 -5.62
C SER A 66 1.43 -12.52 -4.68
N GLY A 67 2.03 -13.58 -5.22
CA GLY A 67 2.66 -14.66 -4.47
C GLY A 67 4.17 -14.56 -4.26
N LEU A 68 4.85 -13.61 -4.92
CA LEU A 68 6.32 -13.55 -4.88
C LEU A 68 6.81 -12.67 -3.72
N LEU A 69 7.54 -13.26 -2.77
CA LEU A 69 8.24 -12.53 -1.71
C LEU A 69 9.13 -11.39 -2.24
N ASN A 70 9.67 -11.53 -3.45
CA ASN A 70 10.54 -10.53 -4.06
C ASN A 70 9.89 -9.13 -4.10
N THR A 71 8.59 -9.08 -4.40
CA THR A 71 7.86 -7.79 -4.46
C THR A 71 7.68 -7.13 -3.10
N LEU A 72 7.73 -7.88 -1.99
CA LEU A 72 7.77 -7.29 -0.64
C LEU A 72 9.18 -6.75 -0.32
N VAL A 73 10.23 -7.50 -0.64
CA VAL A 73 11.62 -7.08 -0.40
C VAL A 73 11.98 -5.81 -1.18
N GLN A 74 11.40 -5.65 -2.38
CA GLN A 74 11.65 -4.52 -3.25
C GLN A 74 10.80 -3.28 -2.95
N SER A 75 9.84 -3.35 -2.02
CA SER A 75 8.99 -2.22 -1.66
C SER A 75 9.25 -1.74 -0.22
N GLU A 76 8.92 -0.48 0.02
CA GLU A 76 9.10 0.21 1.30
C GLU A 76 7.77 0.68 1.90
N GLY A 77 6.68 0.51 1.15
CA GLY A 77 5.35 0.86 1.61
C GLY A 77 4.22 0.49 0.65
N LEU A 78 3.02 0.99 0.99
CA LEU A 78 1.77 0.80 0.26
C LEU A 78 1.12 2.13 -0.09
N VAL A 79 0.58 2.21 -1.29
CA VAL A 79 -0.43 3.20 -1.68
C VAL A 79 -1.80 2.53 -1.62
N ARG A 80 -2.75 3.15 -0.91
CA ARG A 80 -4.13 2.69 -0.85
C ARG A 80 -4.94 3.40 -1.94
N VAL A 81 -5.48 2.63 -2.88
CA VAL A 81 -6.43 3.13 -3.88
C VAL A 81 -7.84 2.83 -3.38
N PRO A 82 -8.66 3.85 -3.05
CA PRO A 82 -10.02 3.64 -2.57
C PRO A 82 -10.89 2.93 -3.61
N ALA A 83 -11.88 2.14 -3.16
CA ALA A 83 -12.81 1.43 -4.05
C ALA A 83 -13.63 2.34 -4.97
N SER A 84 -13.74 3.63 -4.64
CA SER A 84 -14.38 4.65 -5.47
C SER A 84 -13.50 5.21 -6.58
N SER A 85 -12.19 4.90 -6.58
CA SER A 85 -11.22 5.39 -7.56
C SER A 85 -10.90 4.32 -8.61
N GLU A 86 -10.67 4.77 -9.85
CA GLU A 86 -10.18 3.93 -10.95
C GLU A 86 -8.64 3.84 -10.98
N GLY A 87 -7.96 4.53 -10.07
CA GLY A 87 -6.50 4.54 -10.01
C GLY A 87 -5.91 5.89 -9.63
N PHE A 88 -4.62 6.02 -9.90
CA PHE A 88 -3.87 7.27 -9.85
C PHE A 88 -2.98 7.37 -11.09
N GLU A 89 -2.84 8.57 -11.63
CA GLU A 89 -1.97 8.87 -12.76
C GLU A 89 -0.54 9.18 -12.32
N VAL A 90 0.41 9.01 -13.25
CA VAL A 90 1.79 9.45 -13.07
C VAL A 90 1.85 10.95 -12.75
N GLY A 91 2.71 11.32 -11.80
CA GLY A 91 2.86 12.69 -11.35
C GLY A 91 1.89 13.12 -10.24
N GLU A 92 0.88 12.31 -9.90
CA GLU A 92 0.01 12.60 -8.76
C GLU A 92 0.77 12.46 -7.42
N GLU A 93 0.45 13.34 -6.48
CA GLU A 93 0.92 13.23 -5.10
C GLU A 93 0.03 12.24 -4.34
N VAL A 94 0.63 11.17 -3.82
CA VAL A 94 -0.07 10.14 -3.07
C VAL A 94 0.49 9.99 -1.66
N GLU A 95 -0.33 9.47 -0.76
CA GLU A 95 0.11 9.05 0.56
C GLU A 95 0.63 7.61 0.51
N VAL A 96 1.88 7.44 0.94
CA VAL A 96 2.52 6.13 1.08
C VAL A 96 2.55 5.74 2.55
N ILE A 97 1.95 4.61 2.85
CA ILE A 97 2.01 3.93 4.15
C ILE A 97 3.31 3.14 4.21
N LEU A 98 4.28 3.59 5.02
CA LEU A 98 5.56 2.89 5.20
C LEU A 98 5.42 1.71 6.15
N TRP A 99 6.23 0.66 5.93
CA TRP A 99 6.43 -0.42 6.89
C TRP A 99 7.80 -0.34 7.56
#